data_AF-A0A645GVJ3-F1
#
_entry.id   AF-A0A645GVJ3-F1
#
_cell.length_a   1.000
_cell.length_b   1.000
_cell.length_c   1.000
_cell.angle_alpha   90.00
_cell.angle_beta   90.00
_cell.angle_gamma   90.00
#
_symmetry.space_group_name_H-M   'P 1'
#
loop_
_entity.id
_entity.type
_entity.pdbx_description
1 polymer ?
#
loop_
_entity_poly.entity_id
_entity_poly.type
_entity_poly.pdbx_seq_one_letter_code
_entity_poly.pdbx_strand_id
1 'polypeptide(L)'
;MRAAADLVAQGTQNIRMSDIAEQAGVSLATAYRHFSSTEEALVEYRFNAGMELYAFSVKSDAEGLELIRIVSAHWVGLVLEHGRAMVSSRSHEGYLKRLRSGTRYVSVAADAMAEPIRRAAAALGIPDPGDEGMFLWNILFDPREIFDMIETLGMTAEQVSDRLVATFCAALLGWSGCRPEVVSERLAKIAGPREPSPESQ
;
A
#
# COMPACT_ATOMS: atom_id res chain seq x y z
N MET A 1 -10.81 -6.10 -16.27
CA MET A 1 -9.92 -5.67 -15.17
C MET A 1 -8.46 -5.73 -15.60
N ARG A 2 -7.83 -6.90 -15.75
CA ARG A 2 -6.41 -7.02 -16.15
C ARG A 2 -6.07 -6.27 -17.45
N ALA A 3 -6.86 -6.43 -18.50
CA ALA A 3 -6.68 -5.67 -19.75
C ALA A 3 -6.69 -4.13 -19.56
N ALA A 4 -7.54 -3.61 -18.67
CA ALA A 4 -7.59 -2.18 -18.37
C ALA A 4 -6.35 -1.72 -17.59
N ALA A 5 -5.93 -2.53 -16.62
CA ALA A 5 -4.71 -2.35 -15.85
C ALA A 5 -3.47 -2.32 -16.76
N ASP A 6 -3.35 -3.28 -17.68
CA ASP A 6 -2.22 -3.38 -18.61
C ASP A 6 -2.12 -2.14 -19.52
N LEU A 7 -3.25 -1.62 -20.01
CA LEU A 7 -3.29 -0.40 -20.83
C LEU A 7 -2.84 0.85 -20.06
N VAL A 8 -3.20 0.96 -18.78
CA VAL A 8 -2.69 2.03 -17.88
C VAL A 8 -1.19 1.88 -17.71
N ALA A 9 -0.73 0.65 -17.48
CA ALA A 9 0.68 0.39 -17.22
C ALA A 9 1.59 0.74 -18.41
N GLN A 10 1.08 0.61 -19.63
CA GLN A 10 1.76 1.00 -20.87
C GLN A 10 1.81 2.53 -21.10
N GLY A 11 1.26 3.32 -20.19
CA GLY A 11 1.26 4.79 -20.30
C GLY A 11 0.19 5.34 -21.25
N THR A 12 -0.81 4.52 -21.62
CA THR A 12 -1.91 4.97 -22.47
C THR A 12 -2.73 6.03 -21.73
N GLN A 13 -2.60 7.29 -22.16
CA GLN A 13 -3.47 8.36 -21.67
C GLN A 13 -4.85 8.25 -22.35
N ASN A 14 -5.93 8.51 -21.60
CA ASN A 14 -7.32 8.45 -22.06
C ASN A 14 -7.78 7.06 -22.58
N ILE A 15 -7.57 6.02 -21.78
CA ILE A 15 -8.08 4.67 -22.08
C ILE A 15 -9.60 4.70 -22.25
N ARG A 16 -10.07 4.17 -23.37
CA ARG A 16 -11.48 4.00 -23.69
C ARG A 16 -11.90 2.55 -23.45
N MET A 17 -13.21 2.35 -23.29
CA MET A 17 -13.78 1.00 -23.18
C MET A 17 -13.53 0.14 -24.42
N SER A 18 -13.39 0.75 -25.61
CA SER A 18 -12.97 0.07 -26.84
C SER A 18 -11.61 -0.58 -26.70
N ASP A 19 -10.66 0.14 -26.11
CA ASP A 19 -9.26 -0.29 -26.00
C ASP A 19 -9.18 -1.48 -25.03
N ILE A 20 -9.94 -1.41 -23.93
CA ILE A 20 -10.07 -2.52 -22.97
C ILE A 20 -10.69 -3.76 -23.64
N ALA A 21 -11.72 -3.58 -24.46
CA ALA A 21 -12.39 -4.68 -25.15
C ALA A 21 -11.45 -5.37 -26.15
N GLU A 22 -10.73 -4.58 -26.94
CA GLU A 22 -9.71 -5.05 -27.88
C GLU A 22 -8.60 -5.83 -27.15
N GLN A 23 -8.02 -5.24 -26.11
CA GLN A 23 -6.96 -5.87 -25.31
C GLN A 23 -7.44 -7.16 -24.62
N ALA A 24 -8.72 -7.24 -24.23
CA ALA A 24 -9.30 -8.44 -23.62
C ALA A 24 -9.78 -9.48 -24.64
N GLY A 25 -9.72 -9.19 -25.95
CA GLY A 25 -10.22 -10.08 -27.00
C GLY A 25 -11.74 -10.30 -26.94
N VAL A 26 -12.51 -9.33 -26.43
CA VAL A 26 -13.98 -9.40 -26.32
C VAL A 26 -14.66 -8.30 -27.11
N SER A 27 -15.95 -8.48 -27.40
CA SER A 27 -16.74 -7.41 -28.02
C SER A 27 -16.92 -6.23 -27.06
N LEU A 28 -17.06 -5.01 -27.61
CA LEU A 28 -17.38 -3.82 -26.83
C LEU A 28 -18.67 -3.97 -26.03
N ALA A 29 -19.69 -4.61 -26.62
CA ALA A 29 -20.95 -4.90 -25.93
C ALA A 29 -20.75 -5.85 -24.73
N THR A 30 -19.86 -6.84 -24.85
CA THR A 30 -19.48 -7.73 -23.75
C THR A 30 -18.76 -6.94 -22.66
N ALA A 31 -17.81 -6.06 -23.02
CA ALA A 31 -17.10 -5.23 -22.04
C ALA A 31 -18.06 -4.34 -21.23
N TYR A 32 -19.03 -3.69 -21.88
CA TYR A 32 -20.04 -2.87 -21.20
C TYR A 32 -21.01 -3.66 -20.31
N ARG A 33 -21.18 -4.97 -20.52
CA ARG A 33 -21.93 -5.81 -19.59
C ARG A 33 -21.21 -6.04 -18.26
N HIS A 34 -19.88 -5.93 -18.27
CA HIS A 34 -19.05 -6.13 -17.09
C HIS A 34 -18.72 -4.83 -16.38
N PHE A 35 -18.45 -3.75 -17.13
CA PHE A 35 -18.09 -2.45 -16.57
C PHE A 35 -18.76 -1.33 -17.36
N SER A 36 -19.41 -0.42 -16.65
CA SER A 36 -20.02 0.79 -17.21
C SER A 36 -18.96 1.82 -17.67
N SER A 37 -17.75 1.75 -17.11
CA SER A 37 -16.65 2.66 -17.44
C SER A 37 -15.26 2.05 -17.21
N THR A 38 -14.23 2.70 -17.76
CA THR A 38 -12.83 2.33 -17.51
C THR A 38 -12.43 2.55 -16.05
N GLU A 39 -12.96 3.60 -15.43
CA GLU A 39 -12.76 3.91 -14.01
C GLU A 39 -13.33 2.82 -13.10
N GLU A 40 -14.52 2.31 -13.39
CA GLU A 40 -15.11 1.19 -12.65
C GLU A 40 -14.24 -0.07 -12.75
N ALA A 41 -13.70 -0.37 -13.94
CA ALA A 41 -12.80 -1.51 -14.13
C ALA A 41 -11.50 -1.38 -13.33
N LEU A 42 -10.98 -0.16 -13.14
CA LEU A 42 -9.78 0.13 -12.34
C LEU A 42 -10.08 0.11 -10.84
N VAL A 43 -11.25 0.59 -10.42
CA VAL A 43 -11.74 0.50 -9.04
C VAL A 43 -11.86 -0.96 -8.62
N GLU A 44 -12.48 -1.82 -9.44
CA GLU A 44 -12.62 -3.24 -9.12
C GLU A 44 -11.26 -3.95 -9.08
N TYR A 45 -10.34 -3.57 -9.96
CA TYR A 45 -8.98 -4.09 -9.94
C TYR A 45 -8.27 -3.79 -8.60
N ARG A 46 -8.35 -2.55 -8.13
CA ARG A 46 -7.79 -2.14 -6.82
C ARG A 46 -8.49 -2.80 -5.65
N PHE A 47 -9.81 -2.95 -5.75
CA PHE A 47 -10.57 -3.68 -4.75
C PHE A 47 -10.05 -5.11 -4.60
N ASN A 48 -9.77 -5.81 -5.70
CA ASN A 48 -9.23 -7.17 -5.66
C ASN A 48 -7.84 -7.23 -5.03
N ALA A 49 -6.94 -6.29 -5.36
CA ALA A 49 -5.63 -6.20 -4.69
C ALA A 49 -5.79 -5.95 -3.17
N GLY A 50 -6.73 -5.09 -2.77
CA GLY A 50 -7.06 -4.88 -1.36
C GLY A 50 -7.62 -6.15 -0.69
N MET A 51 -8.48 -6.90 -1.37
CA MET A 51 -9.03 -8.16 -0.86
C MET A 51 -7.96 -9.23 -0.69
N GLU A 52 -6.98 -9.28 -1.57
CA GLU A 52 -5.83 -10.18 -1.46
C GLU A 52 -4.98 -9.83 -0.23
N LEU A 53 -4.68 -8.53 -0.06
CA LEU A 53 -3.99 -8.04 1.13
C LEU A 53 -4.76 -8.35 2.42
N TYR A 54 -6.08 -8.14 2.42
CA TYR A 54 -6.96 -8.47 3.55
C TYR A 54 -6.89 -9.96 3.87
N ALA A 55 -7.05 -10.82 2.87
CA ALA A 55 -7.01 -12.27 3.03
C ALA A 55 -5.65 -12.76 3.56
N PHE A 56 -4.55 -12.14 3.16
CA PHE A 56 -3.22 -12.40 3.69
C PHE A 56 -3.11 -11.96 5.16
N SER A 57 -3.51 -10.72 5.47
CA SER A 57 -3.42 -10.13 6.80
C SER A 57 -4.18 -10.94 7.85
N VAL A 58 -5.44 -11.31 7.57
CA VAL A 58 -6.28 -12.05 8.55
C VAL A 58 -5.88 -13.51 8.76
N LYS A 59 -5.10 -14.10 7.84
CA LYS A 59 -4.60 -15.48 7.97
C LYS A 59 -3.24 -15.56 8.65
N SER A 60 -2.57 -14.43 8.80
CA SER A 60 -1.26 -14.37 9.43
C SER A 60 -1.35 -14.64 10.94
N ASP A 61 -0.39 -15.41 11.45
CA ASP A 61 -0.15 -15.64 12.87
C ASP A 61 1.01 -14.81 13.43
N ALA A 62 1.56 -13.88 12.63
CA ALA A 62 2.65 -13.00 13.06
C ALA A 62 2.19 -12.01 14.14
N GLU A 63 3.12 -11.67 15.02
CA GLU A 63 2.84 -10.87 16.21
C GLU A 63 3.62 -9.56 16.25
N GLY A 64 3.07 -8.58 16.99
CA GLY A 64 3.72 -7.29 17.24
C GLY A 64 4.13 -6.56 15.95
N LEU A 65 5.42 -6.20 15.86
CA LEU A 65 5.97 -5.51 14.69
C LEU A 65 6.14 -6.41 13.46
N GLU A 66 6.17 -7.73 13.64
CA GLU A 66 6.36 -8.61 12.48
C GLU A 66 5.12 -8.64 11.59
N LEU A 67 3.92 -8.51 12.17
CA LEU A 67 2.68 -8.44 11.41
C LEU A 67 2.69 -7.26 10.43
N ILE A 68 3.06 -6.05 10.88
CA ILE A 68 3.13 -4.89 9.98
C ILE A 68 4.21 -5.06 8.92
N ARG A 69 5.33 -5.73 9.24
CA ARG A 69 6.41 -6.01 8.27
C ARG A 69 5.92 -6.90 7.14
N ILE A 70 5.40 -8.10 7.45
CA ILE A 70 5.04 -9.06 6.42
C ILE A 70 3.83 -8.63 5.60
N VAL A 71 2.84 -7.96 6.22
CA VAL A 71 1.67 -7.45 5.48
C VAL A 71 2.08 -6.30 4.55
N SER A 72 2.98 -5.43 5.00
CA SER A 72 3.52 -4.36 4.15
C SER A 72 4.40 -4.89 3.02
N ALA A 73 5.21 -5.92 3.27
CA ALA A 73 5.98 -6.60 2.24
C ALA A 73 5.08 -7.26 1.20
N HIS A 74 3.99 -7.89 1.65
CA HIS A 74 3.00 -8.46 0.75
C HIS A 74 2.31 -7.37 -0.10
N TRP A 75 1.96 -6.21 0.49
CA TRP A 75 1.43 -5.07 -0.27
C TRP A 75 2.40 -4.59 -1.35
N VAL A 76 3.70 -4.42 -1.04
CA VAL A 76 4.71 -4.05 -2.04
C VAL A 76 4.77 -5.09 -3.16
N GLY A 77 4.70 -6.38 -2.82
CA GLY A 77 4.61 -7.48 -3.78
C GLY A 77 3.40 -7.35 -4.71
N LEU A 78 2.21 -7.11 -4.15
CA LEU A 78 0.97 -6.90 -4.91
C LEU A 78 1.08 -5.68 -5.82
N VAL A 79 1.64 -4.57 -5.35
CA VAL A 79 1.87 -3.37 -6.15
C VAL A 79 2.73 -3.69 -7.38
N LEU A 80 3.80 -4.48 -7.19
CA LEU A 80 4.69 -4.86 -8.28
C LEU A 80 4.06 -5.87 -9.24
N GLU A 81 3.36 -6.88 -8.73
CA GLU A 81 2.64 -7.85 -9.55
C GLU A 81 1.58 -7.18 -10.43
N HIS A 82 0.85 -6.23 -9.84
CA HIS A 82 -0.20 -5.49 -10.52
C HIS A 82 0.33 -4.33 -11.39
N GLY A 83 1.60 -3.98 -11.24
CA GLY A 83 2.27 -2.98 -12.07
C GLY A 83 1.66 -1.58 -11.93
N ARG A 84 1.97 -0.73 -12.92
CA ARG A 84 1.54 0.68 -12.97
C ARG A 84 0.02 0.88 -13.02
N ALA A 85 -0.77 -0.16 -13.22
CA ALA A 85 -2.22 -0.11 -13.05
C ALA A 85 -2.67 0.33 -11.65
N MET A 86 -1.82 0.07 -10.64
CA MET A 86 -2.04 0.53 -9.27
C MET A 86 -1.86 2.05 -9.15
N VAL A 87 -1.11 2.67 -10.06
CA VAL A 87 -0.84 4.11 -10.16
C VAL A 87 -1.92 4.78 -11.02
N SER A 88 -3.17 4.81 -10.56
CA SER A 88 -4.22 5.62 -11.22
C SER A 88 -4.16 7.08 -10.78
N SER A 89 -4.98 7.91 -11.45
CA SER A 89 -5.31 9.26 -10.99
C SER A 89 -5.66 9.27 -9.49
N ARG A 90 -5.02 10.18 -8.75
CA ARG A 90 -5.40 10.46 -7.36
C ARG A 90 -6.81 11.06 -7.36
N SER A 91 -7.61 10.64 -6.39
CA SER A 91 -8.88 11.30 -6.14
C SER A 91 -8.63 12.75 -5.75
N HIS A 92 -9.50 13.66 -6.21
CA HIS A 92 -9.52 15.04 -5.74
C HIS A 92 -9.98 15.14 -4.27
N GLU A 93 -10.60 14.08 -3.74
CA GLU A 93 -10.97 14.00 -2.33
C GLU A 93 -9.87 13.38 -1.47
N GLY A 94 -9.65 13.95 -0.29
CA GLY A 94 -8.67 13.45 0.67
C GLY A 94 -8.97 12.03 1.17
N TYR A 95 -7.91 11.28 1.49
CA TYR A 95 -8.00 9.87 1.92
C TYR A 95 -9.01 9.64 3.06
N LEU A 96 -8.88 10.39 4.16
CA LEU A 96 -9.74 10.22 5.34
C LEU A 96 -11.23 10.47 5.04
N LYS A 97 -11.54 11.42 4.16
CA LYS A 97 -12.92 11.69 3.74
C LYS A 97 -13.50 10.47 3.04
N ARG A 98 -12.74 9.87 2.12
CA ARG A 98 -13.13 8.66 1.37
C ARG A 98 -13.22 7.42 2.25
N LEU A 99 -12.33 7.30 3.23
CA LEU A 99 -12.35 6.22 4.21
C LEU A 99 -13.64 6.27 5.01
N ARG A 100 -13.99 7.45 5.55
CA ARG A 100 -15.22 7.66 6.32
C ARG A 100 -16.50 7.56 5.49
N SER A 101 -16.44 7.86 4.19
CA SER A 101 -17.58 7.65 3.29
C SER A 101 -17.75 6.20 2.84
N GLY A 102 -16.88 5.29 3.27
CA GLY A 102 -16.98 3.86 2.94
C GLY A 102 -16.68 3.56 1.47
N THR A 103 -15.78 4.33 0.84
CA THR A 103 -15.40 4.09 -0.55
C THR A 103 -14.82 2.68 -0.67
N ARG A 104 -15.54 1.79 -1.38
CA ARG A 104 -15.37 0.32 -1.33
C ARG A 104 -13.91 -0.16 -1.41
N TYR A 105 -13.10 0.34 -2.35
CA TYR A 105 -11.70 -0.08 -2.50
C TYR A 105 -10.76 0.51 -1.42
N VAL A 106 -11.10 1.68 -0.86
CA VAL A 106 -10.34 2.30 0.23
C VAL A 106 -10.57 1.54 1.52
N SER A 107 -11.82 1.14 1.77
CA SER A 107 -12.20 0.44 2.99
C SER A 107 -11.52 -0.92 3.12
N VAL A 108 -11.43 -1.73 2.06
CA VAL A 108 -10.83 -3.07 2.17
C VAL A 108 -9.33 -3.03 2.49
N ALA A 109 -8.56 -2.14 1.84
CA ALA A 109 -7.15 -1.99 2.16
C ALA A 109 -6.95 -1.47 3.60
N ALA A 110 -7.82 -0.56 4.05
CA ALA A 110 -7.80 -0.10 5.43
C ALA A 110 -8.14 -1.22 6.42
N ASP A 111 -9.14 -2.06 6.12
CA ASP A 111 -9.51 -3.20 6.96
C ASP A 111 -8.34 -4.19 7.09
N ALA A 112 -7.58 -4.40 6.00
CA ALA A 112 -6.39 -5.24 6.00
C ALA A 112 -5.28 -4.73 6.94
N MET A 113 -5.17 -3.41 7.08
CA MET A 113 -4.09 -2.75 7.82
C MET A 113 -4.46 -2.38 9.26
N ALA A 114 -5.74 -2.44 9.64
CA ALA A 114 -6.20 -1.95 10.93
C ALA A 114 -5.56 -2.70 12.11
N GLU A 115 -5.52 -4.02 12.03
CA GLU A 115 -4.86 -4.87 13.02
C GLU A 115 -3.33 -4.70 13.01
N PRO A 116 -2.62 -4.79 11.86
CA PRO A 116 -1.18 -4.54 11.79
C PRO A 116 -0.75 -3.20 12.41
N ILE A 117 -1.46 -2.11 12.11
CA ILE A 117 -1.14 -0.77 12.61
C ILE A 117 -1.35 -0.70 14.12
N ARG A 118 -2.47 -1.24 14.63
CA ARG A 118 -2.76 -1.26 16.07
C ARG A 118 -1.76 -2.10 16.86
N ARG A 119 -1.34 -3.25 16.33
CA ARG A 119 -0.30 -4.08 16.98
C ARG A 119 1.07 -3.41 16.93
N ALA A 120 1.41 -2.74 15.83
CA ALA A 120 2.64 -1.95 15.75
C ALA A 120 2.64 -0.82 16.79
N ALA A 121 1.54 -0.07 16.90
CA ALA A 121 1.40 0.98 17.91
C ALA A 121 1.56 0.44 19.35
N ALA A 122 0.92 -0.70 19.66
CA ALA A 122 1.06 -1.35 20.95
C ALA A 122 2.50 -1.80 21.23
N ALA A 123 3.18 -2.41 20.25
CA ALA A 123 4.58 -2.82 20.37
C ALA A 123 5.54 -1.62 20.54
N LEU A 124 5.19 -0.47 19.95
CA LEU A 124 5.91 0.79 20.11
C LEU A 124 5.56 1.52 21.41
N GLY A 125 4.60 1.02 22.19
CA GLY A 125 4.16 1.63 23.45
C GLY A 125 3.49 2.99 23.27
N ILE A 126 2.74 3.17 22.18
CA ILE A 126 1.94 4.37 21.89
C ILE A 126 0.43 4.01 21.84
N PRO A 127 -0.48 4.99 22.02
CA PRO A 127 -1.92 4.77 21.84
C PRO A 127 -2.26 4.29 20.42
N ASP A 128 -3.41 3.65 20.26
CA ASP A 128 -3.94 3.28 18.95
C ASP A 128 -4.14 4.55 18.09
N PRO A 129 -3.45 4.67 16.93
CA PRO A 129 -3.49 5.87 16.11
C PRO A 129 -4.77 5.98 15.26
N GLY A 130 -5.58 4.93 15.15
CA GLY A 130 -6.83 4.93 14.37
C GLY A 130 -6.67 5.51 12.95
N ASP A 131 -7.51 6.48 12.60
CA ASP A 131 -7.50 7.18 11.30
C ASP A 131 -6.14 7.80 10.96
N GLU A 132 -5.37 8.28 11.95
CA GLU A 132 -4.06 8.92 11.72
C GLU A 132 -3.02 7.91 11.25
N GLY A 133 -3.04 6.70 11.84
CA GLY A 133 -2.17 5.61 11.40
C GLY A 133 -2.50 5.19 9.96
N MET A 134 -3.78 5.11 9.62
CA MET A 134 -4.23 4.82 8.25
C MET A 134 -3.82 5.90 7.25
N PHE A 135 -3.92 7.17 7.65
CA PHE A 135 -3.50 8.30 6.84
C PHE A 135 -2.00 8.23 6.52
N LEU A 136 -1.16 7.98 7.53
CA LEU A 136 0.29 7.84 7.37
C LEU A 136 0.65 6.64 6.48
N TRP A 137 -0.01 5.50 6.69
CA TRP A 137 0.21 4.31 5.86
C TRP A 137 -0.16 4.58 4.41
N ASN A 138 -1.32 5.19 4.14
CA ASN A 138 -1.75 5.52 2.78
C ASN A 138 -0.77 6.46 2.05
N ILE A 139 -0.10 7.37 2.75
CA ILE A 139 0.89 8.25 2.14
C ILE A 139 2.18 7.50 1.81
N LEU A 140 2.71 6.74 2.78
CA LEU A 140 4.02 6.11 2.65
C LEU A 140 3.99 4.90 1.71
N PHE A 141 2.88 4.16 1.67
CA PHE A 141 2.71 2.96 0.86
C PHE A 141 1.93 3.21 -0.43
N ASP A 142 1.94 4.45 -0.92
CA ASP A 142 1.34 4.82 -2.20
C ASP A 142 2.10 4.08 -3.34
N PRO A 143 1.39 3.35 -4.23
CA PRO A 143 2.02 2.62 -5.33
C PRO A 143 2.95 3.47 -6.19
N ARG A 144 2.66 4.77 -6.37
CA ARG A 144 3.52 5.68 -7.13
C ARG A 144 4.90 5.81 -6.51
N GLU A 145 4.95 5.99 -5.19
CA GLU A 145 6.20 6.20 -4.46
C GLU A 145 7.00 4.91 -4.37
N ILE A 146 6.32 3.76 -4.25
CA ILE A 146 6.96 2.43 -4.33
C ILE A 146 7.66 2.25 -5.69
N PHE A 147 6.99 2.55 -6.80
CA PHE A 147 7.62 2.47 -8.13
C PHE A 147 8.78 3.44 -8.27
N ASP A 148 8.67 4.68 -7.78
CA ASP A 148 9.76 5.65 -7.88
C ASP A 148 11.00 5.21 -7.08
N MET A 149 10.83 4.65 -5.88
CA MET A 149 11.95 4.09 -5.12
C MET A 149 12.64 2.92 -5.85
N ILE A 150 11.90 2.09 -6.56
CA ILE A 150 12.46 0.94 -7.28
C ILE A 150 13.11 1.39 -8.59
N GLU A 151 12.39 2.15 -9.40
CA GLU A 151 12.80 2.56 -10.75
C GLU A 151 13.90 3.63 -10.71
N THR A 152 13.81 4.60 -9.79
CA THR A 152 14.73 5.75 -9.73
C THR A 152 15.91 5.50 -8.80
N LEU A 153 15.69 4.84 -7.64
CA LEU A 153 16.76 4.56 -6.68
C LEU A 153 17.38 3.16 -6.83
N GLY A 154 16.82 2.30 -7.69
CA GLY A 154 17.34 0.95 -7.93
C GLY A 154 17.17 0.00 -6.74
N MET A 155 16.22 0.28 -5.84
CA MET A 155 15.99 -0.54 -4.65
C MET A 155 15.23 -1.84 -4.99
N THR A 156 15.51 -2.91 -4.24
CA THR A 156 14.70 -4.13 -4.29
C THR A 156 13.38 -3.96 -3.54
N ALA A 157 12.39 -4.79 -3.85
CA ALA A 157 11.10 -4.80 -3.15
C ALA A 157 11.24 -4.96 -1.62
N GLU A 158 12.17 -5.81 -1.20
CA GLU A 158 12.52 -6.03 0.21
C GLU A 158 13.07 -4.76 0.86
N GLN A 159 14.05 -4.11 0.21
CA GLN A 159 14.63 -2.85 0.69
C GLN A 159 13.58 -1.74 0.81
N VAL A 160 12.68 -1.63 -0.17
CA VAL A 160 11.58 -0.66 -0.12
C VAL A 160 10.65 -0.98 1.05
N SER A 161 10.22 -2.23 1.19
CA SER A 161 9.32 -2.63 2.27
C SER A 161 9.92 -2.34 3.66
N ASP A 162 11.15 -2.78 3.92
CA ASP A 162 11.81 -2.57 5.20
C ASP A 162 11.96 -1.08 5.52
N ARG A 163 12.33 -0.27 4.51
CA ARG A 163 12.52 1.18 4.70
C ARG A 163 11.20 1.91 4.93
N LEU A 164 10.14 1.53 4.22
CA LEU A 164 8.81 2.10 4.42
C LEU A 164 8.24 1.71 5.80
N VAL A 165 8.39 0.46 6.25
CA VAL A 165 7.94 0.03 7.58
C VAL A 165 8.70 0.73 8.69
N ALA A 166 10.03 0.83 8.59
CA ALA A 166 10.84 1.57 9.55
C ALA A 166 10.43 3.04 9.62
N THR A 167 10.22 3.68 8.46
CA THR A 167 9.76 5.07 8.35
C THR A 167 8.36 5.25 8.93
N PHE A 168 7.44 4.32 8.66
CA PHE A 168 6.09 4.35 9.19
C PHE A 168 6.07 4.24 10.72
N CYS A 169 6.85 3.33 11.30
CA CYS A 169 6.95 3.20 12.76
C CYS A 169 7.55 4.48 13.39
N ALA A 170 8.54 5.09 12.75
CA ALA A 170 9.09 6.37 13.18
C ALA A 170 8.06 7.51 13.08
N ALA A 171 7.28 7.52 12.00
CA ALA A 171 6.20 8.48 11.81
C ALA A 171 5.13 8.34 12.90
N LEU A 172 4.70 7.11 13.22
CA LEU A 172 3.75 6.86 14.32
C LEU A 172 4.25 7.40 15.66
N LEU A 173 5.51 7.15 16.01
CA LEU A 173 6.12 7.67 17.23
C LEU A 173 6.19 9.20 17.25
N GLY A 174 6.54 9.83 16.13
CA GLY A 174 6.56 11.29 16.02
C GLY A 174 5.15 11.90 16.09
N TRP A 175 4.17 11.24 15.47
CA TRP A 175 2.78 11.70 15.43
C TRP A 175 2.09 11.60 16.78
N SER A 176 2.41 10.59 17.59
CA SER A 176 1.82 10.40 18.91
C SER A 176 2.24 11.43 19.96
N GLY A 177 3.08 12.41 19.58
CA GLY A 177 3.59 13.43 20.50
C GLY A 177 4.58 12.88 21.55
N CYS A 178 5.18 11.72 21.30
CA CYS A 178 6.23 11.18 22.17
C CYS A 178 7.44 12.12 22.18
N ARG A 179 8.06 12.29 23.36
CA ARG A 179 9.27 13.12 23.48
C ARG A 179 10.41 12.56 22.63
N PRO A 180 11.21 13.40 21.94
CA PRO A 180 12.24 12.95 21.00
C PRO A 180 13.24 11.94 21.60
N GLU A 181 13.57 12.06 22.89
CA GLU A 181 14.51 11.17 23.58
C GLU A 181 13.96 9.74 23.68
N VAL A 182 12.65 9.61 23.92
CA VAL A 182 11.95 8.31 23.99
C VAL A 182 11.77 7.71 22.60
N VAL A 183 11.57 8.54 21.58
CA VAL A 183 11.52 8.10 20.18
C VAL A 183 12.84 7.47 19.77
N SER A 184 13.98 8.11 20.07
CA SER A 184 15.31 7.58 19.73
C SER A 184 15.60 6.22 20.36
N GLU A 185 15.26 6.04 21.64
CA GLU A 185 15.42 4.76 22.35
C GLU A 185 14.54 3.64 21.76
N ARG A 186 13.31 3.97 21.37
CA ARG A 186 12.36 3.01 20.80
C ARG A 186 12.72 2.64 19.36
N LEU A 187 13.20 3.60 18.55
CA LEU A 187 13.68 3.34 17.19
C LEU A 187 14.88 2.39 17.16
N ALA A 188 15.78 2.47 18.15
CA ALA A 188 16.91 1.55 18.25
C ALA A 188 16.48 0.07 18.42
N LYS A 189 15.28 -0.18 18.97
CA LYS A 189 14.71 -1.54 19.12
C LYS A 189 14.08 -2.06 17.82
N ILE A 190 13.71 -1.17 16.89
CA ILE A 190 13.11 -1.52 15.60
C ILE A 190 14.19 -1.90 14.57
N ALA A 191 15.35 -1.26 14.62
CA ALA A 191 16.40 -1.42 13.61
C ALA A 191 17.09 -2.79 13.60
N GLY A 192 16.84 -3.66 14.59
CA GLY A 192 17.60 -4.90 14.78
C GLY A 192 19.09 -4.66 15.00
N PRO A 193 19.91 -5.71 15.24
CA PRO A 193 21.36 -5.55 15.24
C PRO A 193 21.83 -5.13 13.84
N ARG A 194 22.42 -3.94 13.71
CA ARG A 194 23.14 -3.55 12.50
C ARG A 194 24.37 -4.45 12.37
N GLU A 195 24.44 -5.26 11.32
CA GLU A 195 25.70 -5.87 10.92
C GLU A 195 26.71 -4.75 10.58
N PRO A 196 27.96 -4.86 11.02
CA PRO A 196 28.98 -3.86 10.72
C PRO A 196 29.22 -3.80 9.21
N SER A 197 29.26 -2.57 8.68
CA SER A 197 29.57 -2.30 7.28
C SER A 197 30.92 -2.93 6.91
N PRO A 198 31.05 -3.59 5.74
CA PRO A 198 32.29 -4.22 5.29
C PRO A 198 33.45 -3.23 5.01
N GLU A 199 33.25 -1.91 5.14
CA GLU A 199 34.28 -0.90 4.88
C GLU A 199 35.10 -0.48 6.12
N SER A 200 35.37 -1.43 7.03
CA SER A 200 36.37 -1.22 8.08
C SER A 200 37.28 -2.43 8.23
N GLN A 201 38.07 -2.68 7.19
CA GLN A 201 39.36 -3.40 7.25
C GLN A 201 40.38 -2.68 6.37
#